data_AF-A0A926TED4-F1
#
_entry.id   AF-A0A926TED4-F1
#
_cell.length_a   1.000
_cell.length_b   1.000
_cell.length_c   1.000
_cell.angle_alpha   90.00
_cell.angle_beta   90.00
_cell.angle_gamma   90.00
#
_symmetry.space_group_name_H-M   'P 1'
#
loop_
_entity.id
_entity.type
_entity.pdbx_description
1 polymer ?
#
loop_
_entity_poly.entity_id
_entity_poly.type
_entity_poly.pdbx_seq_one_letter_code
_entity_poly.pdbx_strand_id
1 'polypeptide(L)' 'MTVQGFHTDLMPSDKPRVTVYLDEETKNDLEKLAKANERPVSNFVLVLIKEAISRAKSNGVIAEQHQSGSDDEKNS' A
#
# COMPACT_ATOMS: atom_id res chain seq x y z
N MET A 1 15.09 -33.74 15.22
CA MET A 1 15.26 -32.34 14.82
C MET A 1 13.98 -31.93 14.12
N THR A 2 13.11 -31.19 14.79
CA THR A 2 11.80 -30.79 14.23
C THR A 2 11.86 -29.29 13.97
N VAL A 3 11.85 -28.90 12.70
CA VAL A 3 11.77 -27.49 12.32
C VAL A 3 10.35 -27.00 12.62
N GLN A 4 10.24 -26.08 13.58
CA GLN A 4 8.99 -25.39 13.89
C GLN A 4 8.57 -24.57 12.68
N GLY A 5 7.36 -24.81 12.19
CA GLY A 5 6.72 -23.97 11.19
C GLY A 5 6.58 -22.56 11.73
N PHE A 6 7.00 -21.57 10.93
CA PHE A 6 6.77 -20.17 11.24
C PHE A 6 5.27 -19.90 11.17
N HIS A 7 4.65 -19.73 12.32
CA HIS A 7 3.32 -19.12 12.43
C HIS A 7 3.41 -17.69 11.89
N THR A 8 2.78 -17.43 10.75
CA THR A 8 2.47 -16.08 10.30
C THR A 8 1.30 -15.56 11.12
N ASP A 9 1.58 -15.14 12.35
CA ASP A 9 0.63 -14.47 13.22
C ASP A 9 0.27 -13.10 12.62
N LEU A 10 -0.95 -13.01 12.07
CA LEU A 10 -1.85 -11.85 12.06
C LEU A 10 -1.19 -10.47 11.83
N MET A 11 -0.70 -10.21 10.61
CA MET A 11 -0.73 -8.83 10.10
C MET A 11 -2.20 -8.47 9.84
N PRO A 12 -2.67 -7.23 10.11
CA PRO A 12 -4.08 -6.88 9.92
C PRO A 12 -4.47 -7.14 8.46
N SER A 13 -5.18 -8.24 8.24
CA SER A 13 -5.45 -8.86 6.94
C SER A 13 -6.51 -8.11 6.13
N ASP A 14 -7.07 -7.04 6.70
CA ASP A 14 -8.35 -6.49 6.23
C ASP A 14 -8.17 -5.27 5.31
N LYS A 15 -6.92 -4.92 4.97
CA LYS A 15 -6.66 -3.89 3.96
C LYS A 15 -6.81 -4.48 2.56
N PRO A 16 -7.56 -3.84 1.65
CA PRO A 16 -7.62 -4.26 0.25
C PRO A 16 -6.22 -4.39 -0.36
N ARG A 17 -5.93 -5.54 -0.95
CA ARG A 17 -4.63 -5.87 -1.53
C ARG A 17 -4.64 -5.68 -3.04
N VAL A 18 -3.57 -5.06 -3.56
CA VAL A 18 -3.26 -4.99 -4.98
C VAL A 18 -1.93 -5.70 -5.23
N THR A 19 -1.87 -6.56 -6.25
CA THR A 19 -0.63 -7.21 -6.71
C THR A 19 -0.38 -6.77 -8.15
N VAL A 20 0.85 -6.36 -8.45
CA VAL A 20 1.26 -5.88 -9.78
C VAL A 20 2.45 -6.70 -10.25
N TYR A 21 2.43 -7.10 -11.53
CA TYR A 21 3.58 -7.69 -12.19
C TYR A 21 4.37 -6.58 -12.87
N LEU A 22 5.66 -6.51 -12.56
CA LEU A 22 6.61 -5.57 -13.15
C LEU A 22 7.68 -6.37 -13.89
N ASP A 23 8.17 -5.84 -14.99
CA ASP A 23 9.43 -6.31 -15.55
C ASP A 23 10.60 -6.00 -14.59
N GLU A 24 11.73 -6.67 -14.83
CA GLU A 24 12.89 -6.59 -13.94
C GLU A 24 13.48 -5.18 -13.87
N GLU A 25 13.51 -4.47 -14.99
CA GLU A 25 14.05 -3.11 -15.08
C GLU A 25 13.20 -2.15 -14.23
N THR A 26 11.88 -2.16 -14.42
CA THR A 26 10.94 -1.33 -13.66
C THR A 26 11.00 -1.63 -12.17
N LYS A 27 11.10 -2.91 -11.78
CA LYS A 27 11.23 -3.29 -10.36
C LYS A 27 12.51 -2.73 -9.75
N ASN A 28 13.63 -2.87 -10.45
CA ASN A 28 14.92 -2.37 -9.98
C ASN A 28 14.91 -0.84 -9.80
N ASP A 29 14.30 -0.12 -10.72
CA ASP A 29 14.21 1.34 -10.62
C ASP A 29 13.25 1.80 -9.51
N LEU A 30 12.14 1.08 -9.30
CA LEU A 30 11.26 1.31 -8.15
C LEU A 30 12.01 1.12 -6.82
N GLU A 31 12.82 0.06 -6.69
CA GLU A 31 13.63 -0.20 -5.48
C GLU A 31 14.66 0.90 -5.22
N LYS A 32 15.35 1.36 -6.28
CA LYS A 32 16.30 2.50 -6.18
C LYS A 32 15.59 3.78 -5.76
N LEU A 33 14.44 4.07 -6.37
CA LEU A 33 13.68 5.28 -6.09
C LEU A 33 13.12 5.27 -4.67
N ALA A 34 12.60 4.13 -4.20
CA ALA A 34 12.16 3.97 -2.82
C ALA A 34 13.31 4.20 -1.82
N LYS A 35 14.49 3.64 -2.11
CA LYS A 35 15.71 3.86 -1.30
C LYS A 35 16.13 5.33 -1.27
N ALA A 36 16.11 6.02 -2.40
CA ALA A 36 16.43 7.45 -2.48
C ALA A 36 15.45 8.33 -1.67
N ASN A 37 14.22 7.85 -1.47
CA ASN A 37 13.20 8.49 -0.65
C ASN A 37 13.16 7.98 0.81
N GLU A 38 14.16 7.19 1.22
CA GLU A 38 14.30 6.61 2.58
C GLU A 38 13.04 5.83 3.04
N ARG A 39 12.38 5.13 2.11
CA ARG A 39 11.11 4.42 2.38
C ARG A 39 11.15 2.98 1.89
N PRO A 40 10.48 2.04 2.59
CA PRO A 40 10.20 0.73 2.04
C PRO A 40 9.36 0.83 0.75
N VAL A 41 9.59 -0.08 -0.19
CA VAL A 41 8.90 -0.08 -1.51
C VAL A 41 7.38 -0.04 -1.36
N SER A 42 6.80 -0.84 -0.48
CA SER A 42 5.34 -0.89 -0.25
C SER A 42 4.78 0.47 0.21
N ASN A 43 5.46 1.13 1.15
CA ASN A 43 5.07 2.45 1.63
C ASN A 43 5.26 3.52 0.56
N PHE A 44 6.33 3.42 -0.23
CA PHE A 44 6.61 4.35 -1.31
C PHE A 44 5.55 4.24 -2.42
N VAL A 45 5.20 3.03 -2.85
CA VAL A 45 4.12 2.78 -3.82
C VAL A 45 2.79 3.31 -3.31
N LEU A 46 2.48 3.15 -2.02
CA LEU A 46 1.28 3.72 -1.42
C LEU A 46 1.22 5.25 -1.58
N VAL A 47 2.35 5.94 -1.39
CA VAL A 47 2.44 7.40 -1.59
C VAL A 47 2.18 7.74 -3.06
N LEU A 48 2.85 7.07 -4.00
CA LEU A 48 2.67 7.29 -5.43
C LEU A 48 1.21 7.10 -5.88
N ILE A 49 0.55 6.05 -5.37
CA ILE A 49 -0.86 5.78 -5.65
C ILE A 49 -1.74 6.91 -5.11
N LYS A 50 -1.53 7.33 -3.85
CA LYS A 50 -2.32 8.41 -3.23
C LYS A 50 -2.15 9.73 -3.97
N GLU A 51 -0.93 10.07 -4.36
CA GLU A 51 -0.65 11.28 -5.15
C GLU A 51 -1.31 11.24 -6.52
N ALA A 52 -1.24 10.09 -7.21
CA ALA A 52 -1.89 9.91 -8.50
C ALA A 52 -3.42 10.06 -8.40
N ILE A 53 -4.03 9.46 -7.38
CA ILE A 53 -5.47 9.59 -7.09
C ILE A 53 -5.81 11.05 -6.77
N SER A 54 -5.02 11.72 -5.93
CA SER A 54 -5.23 13.12 -5.58
C SER A 54 -5.21 14.01 -6.83
N ARG A 55 -4.22 13.84 -7.71
CA ARG A 55 -4.15 14.57 -8.99
C ARG A 55 -5.35 14.27 -9.87
N ALA A 56 -5.77 13.01 -9.97
CA ALA A 56 -6.94 12.62 -10.75
C ALA A 56 -8.24 13.25 -10.23
N LYS A 57 -8.41 13.32 -8.90
CA LYS A 57 -9.53 14.02 -8.26
C LYS A 57 -9.50 15.52 -8.54
N SER A 58 -8.36 16.17 -8.33
CA SER A 58 -8.21 17.62 -8.56
C SER A 58 -8.42 18.03 -10.01
N ASN A 59 -8.07 17.15 -10.96
CA ASN A 59 -8.26 17.39 -12.38
C ASN A 59 -9.65 16.95 -12.88
N GLY A 60 -10.53 16.49 -11.99
CA GLY A 60 -11.88 16.03 -12.35
C GLY A 60 -11.94 14.74 -13.17
N VAL A 61 -10.84 13.98 -13.24
CA VAL A 61 -10.76 12.69 -13.95
C VAL A 61 -11.57 11.62 -13.22
N ILE A 62 -11.59 11.67 -11.89
CA ILE A 62 -12.41 10.80 -11.04
C ILE A 62 -13.12 11.64 -9.97
N ALA A 63 -14.33 11.25 -9.59
CA ALA A 63 -15.11 11.94 -8.57
C ALA A 63 -14.52 11.75 -7.17
N GLU A 64 -14.64 12.77 -6.31
CA GLU A 64 -14.37 12.62 -4.88
C GLU A 64 -15.52 11.82 -4.24
N GLN A 65 -15.30 10.54 -4.00
CA GLN A 65 -16.18 9.80 -3.10
C GLN A 65 -15.69 9.96 -1.65
N HIS A 66 -16.52 10.57 -0.81
CA HIS A 66 -16.39 10.56 0.65
C HIS A 66 -16.73 9.14 1.13
N GLN A 67 -15.71 8.34 1.48
CA GLN A 67 -15.92 7.14 2.30
C GLN A 67 -15.56 7.49 3.75
N SER A 68 -16.58 7.77 4.56
CA SER A 68 -16.50 7.72 6.03
C SER A 68 -16.34 6.26 6.46
N GLY A 69 -15.17 5.91 6.98
CA GLY A 69 -15.01 4.74 7.82
C GLY A 69 -15.15 5.18 9.28
N SER A 70 -16.26 4.81 9.91
CA SER A 70 -16.49 4.98 11.34
C SER A 70 -15.71 3.88 12.08
N ASP A 71 -14.63 4.24 12.76
CA ASP A 71 -14.02 3.39 13.79
C ASP A 71 -14.49 3.92 15.16
N ASP A 72 -15.77 3.68 15.47
CA ASP A 72 -16.30 3.73 16.83
C ASP A 72 -16.67 2.30 17.22
N GLU A 73 -15.76 1.60 17.90
CA GLU A 73 -16.18 0.54 18.82
C GLU A 73 -15.33 0.58 20.09
N LYS A 74 -15.89 1.26 21.08
CA LYS A 74 -15.53 1.17 22.49
C LYS A 74 -15.78 -0.26 22.96
N ASN A 75 -14.77 -0.94 23.49
CA ASN A 75 -15.01 -2.11 24.35
C ASN A 75 -15.03 -1.66 25.82
N SER A 76 -16.16 -1.94 26.48
CA SER A 76 -16.40 -1.77 27.92
C SER A 76 -15.79 -2.91 28.74
#